data_AF-A0AAX2UPE7-F1
#
_entry.id   AF-A0AAX2UPE7-F1
#
_cell.length_a   1.000
_cell.length_b   1.000
_cell.length_c   1.000
_cell.angle_alpha   90.00
_cell.angle_beta   90.00
_cell.angle_gamma   90.00
#
_symmetry.space_group_name_H-M   'P 1'
#
loop_
_entity.id
_entity.type
_entity.pdbx_description
1 polymer ?
#
loop_
_entity_poly.entity_id
_entity_poly.type
_entity_poly.pdbx_seq_one_letter_code
_entity_poly.pdbx_strand_id
1 'polypeptide(L)' 'MNNVQLKLITFNSVRYARDVPAAQFAVIEDGVEVDRLWMDADDIQANADAVNQSFDELSKGMARYGRVLQRSKVEQ' A
#
# COMPACT_ATOMS: atom_id res chain seq x y z
N MET A 1 -4.24 16.94 -11.65
CA MET A 1 -3.76 15.98 -10.65
C MET A 1 -3.66 14.65 -11.37
N ASN A 2 -2.46 14.09 -11.47
CA ASN A 2 -2.28 12.76 -12.08
C ASN A 2 -3.04 11.75 -11.23
N ASN A 3 -3.73 10.81 -11.87
CA ASN A 3 -4.51 9.82 -11.18
C ASN A 3 -3.60 8.68 -10.71
N VAL A 4 -3.05 8.78 -9.49
CA VAL A 4 -2.13 7.79 -8.94
C VAL A 4 -2.86 6.76 -8.06
N GLN A 5 -2.77 5.50 -8.43
CA GLN A 5 -3.38 4.38 -7.69
C GLN A 5 -2.33 3.35 -7.29
N LEU A 6 -2.53 2.74 -6.13
CA LEU A 6 -1.75 1.62 -5.64
C LEU A 6 -2.58 0.35 -5.72
N LYS A 7 -2.02 -0.71 -6.31
CA LYS A 7 -2.67 -2.02 -6.43
C LYS A 7 -1.82 -3.10 -5.82
N LEU A 8 -2.37 -3.91 -4.92
CA LEU A 8 -1.64 -4.99 -4.28
C LEU A 8 -1.29 -6.07 -5.30
N ILE A 9 -0.01 -6.37 -5.46
CA ILE A 9 0.49 -7.45 -6.32
C ILE A 9 0.64 -8.74 -5.51
N THR A 10 1.44 -8.68 -4.45
CA THR A 10 1.80 -9.86 -3.66
C THR A 10 2.17 -9.47 -2.23
N PHE A 11 2.22 -10.47 -1.36
CA PHE A 11 2.74 -10.34 -0.01
C PHE A 11 3.81 -11.40 0.15
N ASN A 12 5.05 -10.96 0.41
CA ASN A 12 6.14 -11.89 0.67
C ASN A 12 6.50 -11.81 2.15
N SER A 13 6.25 -12.89 2.88
CA SER A 13 6.65 -13.03 4.28
C SER A 13 8.16 -13.26 4.44
N VAL A 14 8.86 -13.66 3.37
CA VAL A 14 10.28 -13.99 3.39
C VAL A 14 10.95 -13.31 2.19
N ARG A 15 11.32 -12.03 2.35
CA ARG A 15 12.16 -11.36 1.36
C ARG A 15 13.63 -11.57 1.74
N TYR A 16 14.43 -12.02 0.77
CA TYR A 16 15.91 -12.06 0.75
C TYR A 16 16.58 -10.68 0.98
N ALA A 17 15.82 -9.66 1.37
CA ALA A 17 16.29 -8.39 1.88
C ALA A 17 15.66 -8.19 3.28
N ARG A 18 16.30 -8.75 4.31
CA ARG A 18 16.15 -8.41 5.74
C ARG A 18 15.03 -9.06 6.57
N ASP A 19 14.50 -10.24 6.23
CA ASP A 19 13.60 -11.02 7.13
C ASP A 19 12.32 -10.31 7.62
N VAL A 20 11.97 -9.15 7.03
CA VAL A 20 10.76 -8.39 7.39
C VAL A 20 9.67 -8.64 6.34
N PRO A 21 8.45 -9.01 6.74
CA PRO A 21 7.32 -9.18 5.81
C PRO A 21 7.05 -7.89 5.04
N ALA A 22 6.89 -7.99 3.72
CA ALA A 22 6.70 -6.84 2.84
C ALA A 22 5.53 -7.09 1.85
N ALA A 23 4.62 -6.13 1.72
CA ALA A 23 3.59 -6.13 0.68
C ALA A 23 4.09 -5.39 -0.55
N GLN A 24 3.97 -5.99 -1.73
CA GLN A 24 4.33 -5.34 -2.98
C GLN A 24 3.09 -4.73 -3.64
N PHE A 25 3.20 -3.47 -4.04
CA PHE A 25 2.16 -2.73 -4.76
C PHE A 25 2.69 -2.24 -6.11
N ALA A 26 1.83 -2.26 -7.12
CA ALA A 26 2.03 -1.51 -8.37
C ALA A 26 1.62 -0.06 -8.14
N VAL A 27 2.43 0.87 -8.65
CA VAL A 27 2.05 2.27 -8.82
C VAL A 27 1.47 2.42 -10.22
N ILE A 28 0.22 2.84 -10.29
CA ILE A 28 -0.53 3.03 -11.53
C ILE A 28 -0.78 4.52 -11.69
N GLU A 29 -0.23 5.13 -12.72
CA GLU A 29 -0.48 6.53 -13.08
C GLU A 29 -1.26 6.58 -14.39
N ASP A 30 -2.42 7.23 -14.35
CA ASP A 30 -3.30 7.39 -15.52
C ASP A 30 -3.62 6.08 -16.25
N GLY A 31 -3.72 4.98 -15.48
CA GLY A 31 -4.04 3.64 -15.97
C GLY A 31 -2.84 2.79 -16.40
N VAL A 32 -1.61 3.32 -16.33
CA VAL A 32 -0.38 2.61 -16.70
C VAL A 32 0.42 2.29 -15.45
N GLU A 33 0.90 1.04 -15.32
CA GLU A 33 1.86 0.67 -14.27
C GLU A 33 3.20 1.36 -14.56
N VAL A 34 3.64 2.23 -13.66
CA VAL A 34 4.89 3.00 -13.79
C VAL A 34 5.99 2.50 -12.86
N ASP A 35 5.64 1.89 -11.72
CA ASP A 35 6.61 1.40 -10.74
C ASP A 35 6.04 0.30 -9.83
N ARG A 36 6.89 -0.31 -9.00
CA ARG A 36 6.54 -1.27 -7.95
C ARG A 36 7.23 -0.96 -6.64
N LEU A 37 6.44 -0.78 -5.60
CA LEU A 37 6.91 -0.47 -4.26
C LEU A 37 6.70 -1.66 -3.32
N TRP A 38 7.66 -1.86 -2.41
CA TRP A 38 7.47 -2.74 -1.27
C TRP A 38 7.20 -1.86 -0.07
N MET A 39 6.10 -2.11 0.61
CA MET A 39 5.62 -1.33 1.74
C MET A 39 5.51 -2.25 2.94
N ASP A 40 5.96 -1.76 4.09
CA ASP A 40 5.58 -2.35 5.38
C ASP A 40 4.20 -1.82 5.85
N ALA A 41 3.79 -2.20 7.06
CA ALA A 41 2.51 -1.75 7.59
C ALA A 41 2.44 -0.24 7.82
N ASP A 42 3.54 0.40 8.20
CA ASP A 42 3.56 1.83 8.51
C ASP A 42 3.57 2.65 7.20
N ASP A 43 4.28 2.17 6.18
CA ASP A 43 4.23 2.71 4.81
C ASP A 43 2.80 2.65 4.23
N ILE A 44 2.10 1.54 4.41
CA ILE A 44 0.71 1.38 3.94
C ILE A 44 -0.21 2.39 4.64
N GLN A 45 -0.02 2.61 5.94
CA GLN A 45 -0.81 3.57 6.70
C GLN A 45 -0.57 5.02 6.24
N ALA A 46 0.69 5.40 6.02
CA ALA A 46 1.04 6.72 5.50
C ALA A 46 0.50 6.95 4.08
N ASN A 47 0.60 5.95 3.21
CA ASN A 47 0.10 6.04 1.83
C ASN A 47 -1.42 6.06 1.75
N ALA A 48 -2.14 5.49 2.73
CA ALA A 48 -3.60 5.54 2.76
C ALA A 48 -4.14 6.96 2.96
N ASP A 49 -3.42 7.78 3.73
CA ASP A 49 -3.77 9.17 3.95
C ASP A 49 -3.44 10.04 2.71
N ALA A 50 -2.37 9.71 1.98
CA ALA A 50 -1.95 10.43 0.78
C ALA A 50 -2.73 10.02 -0.50
N VAL A 51 -3.10 8.74 -0.61
CA VAL A 51 -3.70 8.13 -1.81
C VAL A 51 -5.02 7.44 -1.46
N ASN A 52 -5.99 8.24 -1.04
CA ASN A 52 -7.27 7.76 -0.52
C ASN A 52 -8.05 6.87 -1.51
N GLN A 53 -7.86 7.06 -2.83
CA GLN A 53 -8.49 6.21 -3.85
C GLN A 53 -7.98 4.76 -3.89
N SER A 54 -6.87 4.47 -3.21
CA SER A 54 -6.29 3.13 -3.12
C SER A 54 -6.52 2.48 -1.76
N PHE A 55 -7.41 3.06 -0.94
CA PHE A 55 -7.70 2.58 0.40
C PHE A 55 -8.07 1.09 0.45
N ASP A 56 -8.84 0.59 -0.52
CA ASP A 56 -9.25 -0.82 -0.55
C ASP A 56 -8.06 -1.76 -0.83
N GLU A 57 -7.19 -1.39 -1.76
CA GLU A 57 -5.99 -2.17 -2.09
C GLU A 57 -4.97 -2.12 -0.96
N LEU A 58 -4.77 -0.94 -0.37
CA LEU A 58 -3.92 -0.75 0.81
C LEU A 58 -4.46 -1.53 2.02
N SER A 59 -5.78 -1.57 2.22
CA SER A 59 -6.42 -2.37 3.27
C SER A 59 -6.14 -3.87 3.09
N LYS A 60 -6.16 -4.37 1.85
CA LYS A 60 -5.81 -5.77 1.57
C LYS A 60 -4.37 -6.08 1.94
N GLY A 61 -3.43 -5.15 1.66
CA GLY A 61 -2.04 -5.30 2.07
C GLY A 61 -1.90 -5.28 3.60
N MET A 62 -2.55 -4.34 4.27
CA MET A 62 -2.55 -4.23 5.74
C MET A 62 -3.07 -5.51 6.42
N ALA A 63 -4.13 -6.11 5.86
CA ALA A 63 -4.69 -7.35 6.38
C ALA A 63 -3.69 -8.52 6.34
N ARG A 64 -2.71 -8.53 5.42
CA ARG A 64 -1.65 -9.54 5.38
C ARG A 64 -0.67 -9.43 6.54
N TYR A 65 -0.56 -8.24 7.14
CA TYR A 65 0.15 -8.02 8.40
C TYR A 65 -0.66 -8.38 9.64
N GLY A 66 -1.91 -8.86 9.49
CA GLY A 66 -2.82 -9.06 10.61
C GLY A 66 -3.28 -7.76 11.24
N ARG A 67 -3.21 -6.64 10.51
CA ARG A 67 -3.59 -5.30 10.98
C ARG A 67 -4.81 -4.78 10.21
N VAL A 68 -5.50 -3.81 10.78
CA VAL A 68 -6.62 -3.10 10.13
C VAL A 68 -6.13 -1.71 9.76
N LEU A 69 -6.29 -1.33 8.49
CA LEU A 69 -5.95 0.01 8.03
C LEU A 69 -6.92 1.01 8.63
N GLN A 70 -6.42 2.03 9.30
CA GLN A 70 -7.25 3.08 9.88
C GLN A 70 -7.33 4.25 8.90
N ARG A 71 -8.50 4.89 8.79
CA ARG A 71 -8.57 6.22 8.19
C ARG A 71 -8.15 7.20 9.27
N SER A 72 -7.10 7.96 9.04
CA SER A 72 -6.83 9.12 9.88
C SER A 72 -8.06 10.02 9.85
N LYS A 73 -8.65 10.26 11.02
CA LYS A 73 -9.70 11.28 11.14
C LYS A 73 -9.02 12.61 10.87
N VAL A 74 -9.09 13.07 9.63
CA VAL A 74 -8.79 14.46 9.32
C VAL A 74 -9.92 15.26 9.95
N GLU A 75 -9.73 15.68 11.21
CA GLU A 75 -10.56 16.74 11.78
C GLU A 75 -10.35 17.98 10.91
N GLN A 76 -11.46 18.44 10.30
CA GLN A 76 -11.51 19.62 9.44
C GLN A 76 -11.32 20.90 10.25
#